data_AF-A0A317XZY6-F1
#
_entry.id   AF-A0A317XZY6-F1
#
_cell.length_a   1.000
_cell.length_b   1.000
_cell.length_c   1.000
_cell.angle_alpha   90.00
_cell.angle_beta   90.00
_cell.angle_gamma   90.00
#
_symmetry.space_group_name_H-M   'P 1'
#
loop_
_entity.id
_entity.type
_entity.pdbx_description
1 polymer ?
#
loop_
_entity_poly.entity_id
_entity_poly.type
_entity_poly.pdbx_seq_one_letter_code
_entity_poly.pdbx_strand_id
1 'polypeptide(L)'
;MSHHHHHGDSCGHEHDHNDDSHVKADEGDQDFLYTSIDRERVITLNEAVSGSGVSILKTWSSRLDPTPACVSDADDQLIIHVPFTSTVKLTSLLLRPTGNTDETPTCIRLIKNHPVERVDFDDVSSLDSSAYTSTLDSIPTANDTKDVVTFPLKQVKWSNTDSITLFIEGSIGADVSAIQFLGFKGKASGYSRAAPATIVYESAPQLKDHAKIPGTEANTHSFGQ
;
A
#
# COMPACT_ATOMS: atom_id res chain seq x y z
N MET A 1 18.60 6.41 82.44
CA MET A 1 18.60 5.22 81.56
C MET A 1 17.21 5.11 80.97
N SER A 2 17.01 5.72 79.81
CA SER A 2 15.71 5.91 79.17
C SER A 2 15.66 5.01 77.93
N HIS A 3 14.83 3.98 77.96
CA HIS A 3 14.54 3.13 76.81
C HIS A 3 13.51 3.83 75.91
N HIS A 4 13.81 3.92 74.61
CA HIS A 4 12.82 4.14 73.56
C HIS A 4 12.98 3.04 72.51
N HIS A 5 11.86 2.37 72.22
CA HIS A 5 11.68 1.46 71.10
C HIS A 5 11.17 2.25 69.89
N HIS A 6 11.65 1.94 68.68
CA HIS A 6 10.85 2.15 67.47
C HIS A 6 11.17 1.11 66.40
N HIS A 7 10.10 0.71 65.71
CA HIS A 7 9.94 -0.36 64.72
C HIS A 7 10.28 0.06 63.27
N GLY A 8 10.46 -0.95 62.39
CA GLY A 8 10.36 -0.88 60.92
C GLY A 8 11.63 -1.37 60.23
N ASP A 9 11.80 -2.66 59.88
CA ASP A 9 11.14 -3.39 58.78
C ASP A 9 11.19 -2.62 57.44
N SER A 10 12.10 -3.03 56.56
CA SER A 10 11.82 -3.32 55.13
C SER A 10 13.10 -3.24 54.31
N CYS A 11 13.51 -4.41 53.82
CA CYS A 11 14.49 -4.64 52.78
C CYS A 11 14.07 -3.93 51.48
N GLY A 12 14.76 -2.85 51.13
CA GLY A 12 14.66 -2.21 49.82
C GLY A 12 15.27 -3.09 48.74
N HIS A 13 14.45 -3.94 48.13
CA HIS A 13 14.78 -4.59 46.87
C HIS A 13 14.52 -3.57 45.76
N GLU A 14 15.59 -3.01 45.19
CA GLU A 14 15.53 -2.21 43.96
C GLU A 14 14.99 -3.08 42.82
N HIS A 15 13.69 -2.96 42.59
CA HIS A 15 13.03 -3.43 41.38
C HIS A 15 13.02 -2.27 40.38
N ASP A 16 14.10 -2.18 39.62
CA ASP A 16 14.18 -1.38 38.40
C ASP A 16 13.27 -2.06 37.36
N HIS A 17 12.00 -1.67 37.34
CA HIS A 17 11.01 -2.13 36.37
C HIS A 17 10.70 -0.99 35.40
N ASN A 18 11.28 -1.16 34.22
CA ASN A 18 10.60 -1.09 32.94
C ASN A 18 10.09 0.27 32.45
N ASP A 19 10.82 0.85 31.47
CA ASP A 19 10.15 1.32 30.26
C ASP A 19 10.86 0.74 29.04
N ASP A 20 10.34 -0.41 28.64
CA ASP A 20 10.51 -1.11 27.38
C ASP A 20 10.35 -0.16 26.18
N SER A 21 11.42 0.52 25.77
CA SER A 21 11.61 0.83 24.35
C SER A 21 12.15 -0.40 23.62
N HIS A 22 11.45 -1.53 23.74
CA HIS A 22 11.66 -2.68 22.87
C HIS A 22 11.07 -2.37 21.50
N VAL A 23 11.79 -1.59 20.69
CA VAL A 23 11.65 -1.70 19.24
C VAL A 23 12.19 -3.08 18.90
N LYS A 24 11.27 -4.04 18.71
CA LYS A 24 11.64 -5.41 18.34
C LYS A 24 12.33 -5.35 16.98
N ALA A 25 13.49 -5.98 16.88
CA ALA A 25 14.38 -5.96 15.71
C ALA A 25 13.80 -6.60 14.42
N ASP A 26 12.49 -6.91 14.39
CA ASP A 26 11.80 -7.58 13.29
C ASP A 26 10.42 -6.95 12.95
N GLU A 27 10.07 -5.81 13.54
CA GLU A 27 8.84 -5.05 13.19
C GLU A 27 8.90 -4.36 11.81
N GLY A 28 9.99 -4.54 11.05
CA GLY A 28 10.18 -3.88 9.75
C GLY A 28 9.19 -4.34 8.66
N ASP A 29 8.72 -5.57 8.74
CA ASP A 29 8.06 -6.26 7.61
C ASP A 29 6.53 -6.43 7.75
N GLN A 30 5.99 -6.45 8.98
CA GLN A 30 4.59 -6.83 9.23
C GLN A 30 3.56 -5.92 8.53
N ASP A 31 3.93 -4.66 8.28
CA ASP A 31 3.08 -3.69 7.57
C ASP A 31 3.56 -3.41 6.14
N PHE A 32 4.59 -4.09 5.63
CA PHE A 32 5.15 -3.81 4.31
C PHE A 32 4.29 -4.43 3.20
N LEU A 33 3.75 -3.58 2.32
CA LEU A 33 2.72 -3.98 1.35
C LEU A 33 3.28 -4.58 0.05
N TYR A 34 4.53 -4.99 0.01
CA TYR A 34 5.18 -5.47 -1.23
C TYR A 34 4.42 -6.61 -1.91
N THR A 35 3.87 -7.55 -1.14
CA THR A 35 3.07 -8.67 -1.66
C THR A 35 1.68 -8.26 -2.16
N SER A 36 1.20 -7.09 -1.74
CA SER A 36 -0.10 -6.54 -2.12
C SER A 36 -0.02 -5.63 -3.36
N ILE A 37 1.17 -5.42 -3.92
CA ILE A 37 1.37 -4.59 -5.11
C ILE A 37 1.20 -5.45 -6.36
N ASP A 38 0.37 -4.98 -7.29
CA ASP A 38 0.18 -5.60 -8.59
C ASP A 38 1.24 -5.11 -9.58
N ARG A 39 2.43 -5.70 -9.47
CA ARG A 39 3.64 -5.31 -10.23
C ARG A 39 3.49 -5.45 -11.74
N GLU A 40 2.61 -6.35 -12.21
CA GLU A 40 2.39 -6.55 -13.66
C GLU A 40 1.60 -5.40 -14.29
N ARG A 41 0.85 -4.65 -13.47
CA ARG A 41 0.03 -3.51 -13.91
C ARG A 41 0.60 -2.15 -13.50
N VAL A 42 1.83 -2.12 -12.99
CA VAL A 42 2.52 -0.85 -12.70
C VAL A 42 2.82 -0.16 -14.02
N ILE A 43 2.48 1.13 -14.10
CA ILE A 43 2.77 1.98 -15.24
C ILE A 43 3.78 3.01 -14.80
N THR A 44 4.80 3.24 -15.62
CA THR A 44 5.79 4.30 -15.41
C THR A 44 5.94 5.08 -16.71
N LEU A 45 5.79 6.40 -16.62
CA LEU A 45 5.92 7.30 -17.77
C LEU A 45 7.19 8.14 -17.60
N ASN A 46 7.86 8.40 -18.72
CA ASN A 46 9.15 9.09 -18.81
C ASN A 46 10.30 8.38 -18.09
N GLU A 47 10.32 7.05 -18.01
CA GLU A 47 11.50 6.31 -17.52
C GLU A 47 12.53 6.06 -18.62
N ALA A 48 13.82 6.28 -18.31
CA ALA A 48 14.94 6.05 -19.23
C ALA A 48 15.12 4.57 -19.59
N VAL A 49 14.79 3.67 -18.67
CA VAL A 49 14.84 2.22 -18.89
C VAL A 49 13.45 1.65 -18.66
N SER A 50 12.87 1.01 -19.68
CA SER A 50 11.55 0.40 -19.57
C SER A 50 11.49 -0.64 -18.43
N GLY A 51 10.48 -0.51 -17.57
CA GLY A 51 10.27 -1.35 -16.39
C GLY A 51 11.13 -0.97 -15.17
N SER A 52 11.89 0.11 -15.21
CA SER A 52 12.70 0.58 -14.07
C SER A 52 11.84 1.01 -12.88
N GLY A 53 10.68 1.63 -13.13
CA GLY A 53 9.74 2.02 -12.08
C GLY A 53 9.15 0.82 -11.32
N VAL A 54 8.91 -0.29 -12.02
CA VAL A 54 8.51 -1.56 -11.37
C VAL A 54 9.68 -2.17 -10.61
N SER A 55 10.89 -2.03 -11.15
CA SER A 55 12.09 -2.66 -10.60
C SER A 55 12.59 -2.01 -9.30
N ILE A 56 12.25 -0.74 -9.04
CA ILE A 56 12.55 -0.07 -7.76
C ILE A 56 11.57 -0.43 -6.64
N LEU A 57 10.46 -1.10 -6.95
CA LEU A 57 9.60 -1.75 -5.97
C LEU A 57 10.31 -3.05 -5.56
N LYS A 58 11.16 -2.98 -4.54
CA LYS A 58 11.98 -4.11 -4.07
C LYS A 58 11.41 -4.72 -2.79
N THR A 59 11.86 -5.92 -2.45
CA THR A 59 11.61 -6.51 -1.12
C THR A 59 12.31 -5.69 -0.03
N TRP A 60 11.87 -5.85 1.22
CA TRP A 60 12.47 -5.14 2.35
C TRP A 60 13.97 -5.45 2.50
N SER A 61 14.40 -6.68 2.21
CA SER A 61 15.81 -7.10 2.28
C SER A 61 16.69 -6.37 1.26
N SER A 62 16.17 -6.10 0.06
CA SER A 62 16.90 -5.45 -1.04
C SER A 62 16.72 -3.93 -1.09
N ARG A 63 16.09 -3.33 -0.08
CA ARG A 63 15.78 -1.89 -0.07
C ARG A 63 16.99 -0.97 -0.15
N LEU A 64 18.17 -1.45 0.26
CA LEU A 64 19.43 -0.70 0.25
C LEU A 64 20.26 -0.95 -1.02
N ASP A 65 19.81 -1.85 -1.90
CA ASP A 65 20.52 -2.11 -3.15
C ASP A 65 20.45 -0.86 -4.03
N PRO A 66 21.59 -0.30 -4.48
CA PRO A 66 21.61 0.92 -5.29
C PRO A 66 21.11 0.68 -6.73
N THR A 67 21.04 -0.58 -7.15
CA THR A 67 20.52 -0.99 -8.45
C THR A 67 19.36 -1.97 -8.26
N PRO A 68 18.36 -1.96 -9.13
CA PRO A 68 18.07 -0.94 -10.15
C PRO A 68 17.61 0.39 -9.52
N ALA A 69 17.66 1.47 -10.31
CA ALA A 69 17.11 2.78 -10.01
C ALA A 69 16.19 3.20 -11.18
N CYS A 70 15.15 3.96 -10.87
CA CYS A 70 14.26 4.57 -11.86
C CYS A 70 14.74 5.99 -12.08
N VAL A 71 15.09 6.33 -13.32
CA VAL A 71 15.63 7.63 -13.74
C VAL A 71 14.75 8.12 -14.88
N SER A 72 14.43 9.41 -14.90
CA SER A 72 13.68 9.99 -16.01
C SER A 72 14.53 10.15 -17.28
N ASP A 73 13.90 10.16 -18.47
CA ASP A 73 14.61 10.15 -19.76
C ASP A 73 14.75 11.55 -20.39
N ALA A 74 13.63 12.23 -20.64
CA ALA A 74 13.60 13.46 -21.44
C ALA A 74 13.75 14.74 -20.62
N ASP A 75 13.16 14.75 -19.44
CA ASP A 75 13.13 15.86 -18.48
C ASP A 75 13.03 15.29 -17.06
N ASP A 76 12.91 16.14 -16.05
CA ASP A 76 12.90 15.76 -14.63
C ASP A 76 11.53 15.37 -14.10
N GLN A 77 10.51 15.28 -14.96
CA GLN A 77 9.18 14.82 -14.59
C GLN A 77 9.06 13.31 -14.72
N LEU A 78 8.37 12.68 -13.77
CA LEU A 78 8.15 11.23 -13.80
C LEU A 78 6.80 10.89 -13.20
N ILE A 79 6.07 9.95 -13.83
CA ILE A 79 4.83 9.41 -13.26
C ILE A 79 5.02 7.92 -12.98
N ILE A 80 4.68 7.49 -11.76
CA ILE A 80 4.66 6.08 -11.36
C ILE A 80 3.26 5.76 -10.83
N HIS A 81 2.51 4.95 -11.55
CA HIS A 81 1.21 4.45 -11.13
C HIS A 81 1.34 3.03 -10.58
N VAL A 82 1.00 2.86 -9.29
CA VAL A 82 1.11 1.59 -8.58
C VAL A 82 -0.28 1.09 -8.15
N PRO A 83 -0.82 0.07 -8.83
CA PRO A 83 -2.04 -0.61 -8.39
C PRO A 83 -1.76 -1.64 -7.29
N PHE A 84 -2.77 -1.88 -6.45
CA PHE A 84 -2.75 -2.92 -5.41
C PHE A 84 -3.70 -4.08 -5.76
N THR A 85 -3.29 -5.31 -5.43
CA THR A 85 -4.05 -6.54 -5.67
C THR A 85 -5.33 -6.62 -4.84
N SER A 86 -5.34 -5.98 -3.68
CA SER A 86 -6.51 -5.75 -2.85
C SER A 86 -6.53 -4.32 -2.36
N THR A 87 -7.70 -3.86 -1.92
CA THR A 87 -7.83 -2.55 -1.32
C THR A 87 -6.99 -2.46 -0.04
N VAL A 88 -6.15 -1.45 0.07
CA VAL A 88 -5.27 -1.22 1.22
C VAL A 88 -5.64 0.06 1.99
N LYS A 89 -5.23 0.11 3.25
CA LYS A 89 -5.17 1.32 4.06
C LYS A 89 -3.71 1.71 4.24
N LEU A 90 -3.24 2.74 3.54
CA LEU A 90 -1.84 3.18 3.63
C LEU A 90 -1.59 3.96 4.91
N THR A 91 -0.44 3.72 5.51
CA THR A 91 0.06 4.42 6.69
C THR A 91 1.31 5.22 6.38
N SER A 92 2.15 4.76 5.45
CA SER A 92 3.37 5.47 5.06
C SER A 92 3.81 5.13 3.64
N LEU A 93 4.46 6.08 2.99
CA LEU A 93 5.26 5.88 1.79
C LEU A 93 6.73 5.76 2.19
N LEU A 94 7.43 4.82 1.58
CA LEU A 94 8.86 4.59 1.79
C LEU A 94 9.59 4.97 0.52
N LEU A 95 10.64 5.77 0.63
CA LEU A 95 11.42 6.19 -0.51
C LEU A 95 12.90 6.24 -0.16
N ARG A 96 13.75 5.92 -1.12
CA ARG A 96 15.19 6.16 -1.05
C ARG A 96 15.65 6.97 -2.26
N PRO A 97 16.30 8.13 -2.05
CA PRO A 97 16.89 8.92 -3.13
C PRO A 97 18.04 8.17 -3.78
N THR A 98 18.52 8.64 -4.94
CA THR A 98 19.74 8.08 -5.53
C THR A 98 20.99 8.52 -4.78
N GLY A 99 22.15 8.04 -5.23
CA GLY A 99 23.44 8.53 -4.72
C GLY A 99 23.80 9.94 -5.23
N ASN A 100 23.07 10.46 -6.21
CA ASN A 100 23.27 11.80 -6.76
C ASN A 100 22.25 12.76 -6.16
N THR A 101 22.74 13.78 -5.46
CA THR A 101 21.88 14.77 -4.79
C THR A 101 21.04 15.57 -5.78
N ASP A 102 21.59 15.93 -6.93
CA ASP A 102 20.95 16.83 -7.89
C ASP A 102 19.73 16.18 -8.57
N GLU A 103 19.73 14.84 -8.69
CA GLU A 103 18.64 14.02 -9.26
C GLU A 103 17.50 13.78 -8.26
N THR A 104 17.62 14.24 -7.01
CA THR A 104 16.60 13.97 -6.00
C THR A 104 15.31 14.74 -6.34
N PRO A 105 14.13 14.10 -6.30
CA PRO A 105 12.85 14.77 -6.51
C PRO A 105 12.63 15.92 -5.52
N THR A 106 12.23 17.10 -6.00
CA THR A 106 11.88 18.24 -5.12
C THR A 106 10.49 18.08 -4.52
N CYS A 107 9.55 17.67 -5.36
CA CYS A 107 8.15 17.52 -5.00
C CYS A 107 7.59 16.22 -5.57
N ILE A 108 6.92 15.44 -4.73
CA ILE A 108 6.16 14.26 -5.13
C ILE A 108 4.71 14.46 -4.73
N ARG A 109 3.85 14.59 -5.74
CA ARG A 109 2.40 14.64 -5.55
C ARG A 109 1.81 13.25 -5.61
N LEU A 110 0.95 12.94 -4.64
CA LEU A 110 0.34 11.63 -4.48
C LEU A 110 -1.16 11.72 -4.74
N ILE A 111 -1.63 10.91 -5.69
CA ILE A 111 -3.04 10.85 -6.07
C ILE A 111 -3.56 9.45 -5.75
N LYS A 112 -4.68 9.39 -5.05
CA LYS A 112 -5.35 8.14 -4.70
C LYS A 112 -6.33 7.73 -5.78
N ASN A 113 -6.32 6.45 -6.17
CA ASN A 113 -7.31 5.83 -7.05
C ASN A 113 -7.51 6.59 -8.38
N HIS A 114 -6.44 7.14 -8.93
CA HIS A 114 -6.50 7.83 -10.21
C HIS A 114 -6.78 6.81 -11.34
N PRO A 115 -7.71 7.08 -12.26
CA PRO A 115 -8.05 6.16 -13.34
C PRO A 115 -6.85 5.89 -14.25
N VAL A 116 -6.54 4.62 -14.48
CA VAL A 116 -5.41 4.17 -15.32
C VAL A 116 -5.42 4.82 -16.70
N GLU A 117 -6.61 4.99 -17.29
CA GLU A 117 -6.81 5.59 -18.62
C GLU A 117 -6.52 7.10 -18.70
N ARG A 118 -6.37 7.76 -17.54
CA ARG A 118 -6.04 9.19 -17.43
C ARG A 118 -4.64 9.43 -16.87
N VAL A 119 -3.86 8.37 -16.65
CA VAL A 119 -2.48 8.50 -16.19
C VAL A 119 -1.66 9.07 -17.35
N ASP A 120 -1.59 10.39 -17.39
CA ASP A 120 -0.81 11.17 -18.34
C ASP A 120 -0.39 12.51 -17.72
N PHE A 121 0.63 13.16 -18.29
CA PHE A 121 1.18 14.39 -17.73
C PHE A 121 0.22 15.58 -17.83
N ASP A 122 -0.60 15.66 -18.88
CA ASP A 122 -1.53 16.78 -19.08
C ASP A 122 -2.70 16.73 -18.07
N ASP A 123 -3.30 15.55 -17.87
CA ASP A 123 -4.36 15.33 -16.87
C ASP A 123 -3.81 15.57 -15.47
N VAL A 124 -2.69 14.93 -15.11
CA VAL A 124 -2.13 15.00 -13.76
C VAL A 124 -1.67 16.40 -13.40
N SER A 125 -1.00 17.11 -14.31
CA SER A 125 -0.51 18.48 -14.03
C SER A 125 -1.63 19.52 -13.99
N SER A 126 -2.74 19.30 -14.70
CA SER A 126 -3.89 20.20 -14.72
C SER A 126 -4.86 20.01 -13.55
N LEU A 127 -4.64 18.99 -12.71
CA LEU A 127 -5.43 18.76 -11.51
C LEU A 127 -5.37 19.93 -10.53
N ASP A 128 -6.53 20.30 -9.99
CA ASP A 128 -6.62 21.23 -8.86
C ASP A 128 -5.81 20.72 -7.66
N SER A 129 -5.25 21.65 -6.87
CA SER A 129 -4.48 21.31 -5.66
C SER A 129 -5.23 20.41 -4.67
N SER A 130 -6.57 20.41 -4.70
CA SER A 130 -7.44 19.59 -3.86
C SER A 130 -7.54 18.13 -4.31
N ALA A 131 -7.23 17.82 -5.57
CA ALA A 131 -7.24 16.47 -6.12
C ALA A 131 -6.01 15.65 -5.66
N TYR A 132 -4.89 16.31 -5.39
CA TYR A 132 -3.74 15.66 -4.77
C TYR A 132 -4.07 15.29 -3.32
N THR A 133 -4.00 14.00 -3.03
CA THR A 133 -4.36 13.47 -1.72
C THR A 133 -3.31 13.84 -0.68
N SER A 134 -2.04 13.86 -1.07
CA SER A 134 -0.90 14.31 -0.27
C SER A 134 0.22 14.82 -1.17
N THR A 135 1.05 15.71 -0.64
CA THR A 135 2.23 16.25 -1.33
C THR A 135 3.43 16.09 -0.42
N LEU A 136 4.56 15.70 -0.98
CA LEU A 136 5.85 15.57 -0.30
C LEU A 136 6.81 16.61 -0.89
N ASP A 137 7.01 17.72 -0.19
CA ASP A 137 7.81 18.87 -0.66
C ASP A 137 9.27 18.88 -0.17
N SER A 138 9.66 17.87 0.60
CA SER A 138 10.97 17.81 1.24
C SER A 138 11.46 16.38 1.28
N ILE A 139 12.01 15.94 0.15
CA ILE A 139 12.64 14.64 0.02
C ILE A 139 14.10 14.77 0.46
N PRO A 140 14.57 14.00 1.47
CA PRO A 140 15.97 13.99 1.86
C PRO A 140 16.85 13.56 0.70
N THR A 141 18.02 14.17 0.60
CA THR A 141 19.00 13.92 -0.46
C THR A 141 20.02 12.86 -0.04
N ALA A 142 20.88 12.47 -0.98
CA ALA A 142 22.02 11.58 -0.70
C ALA A 142 23.00 12.13 0.35
N ASN A 143 23.03 13.46 0.55
CA ASN A 143 23.83 14.11 1.58
C ASN A 143 23.19 13.99 2.97
N ASP A 144 21.86 13.93 3.04
CA ASP A 144 21.12 13.82 4.30
C ASP A 144 21.06 12.37 4.79
N THR A 145 20.81 11.43 3.87
CA THR A 145 20.67 10.00 4.22
C THR A 145 20.92 9.09 3.03
N LYS A 146 21.46 7.90 3.32
CA LYS A 146 21.58 6.78 2.37
C LYS A 146 20.58 5.65 2.66
N ASP A 147 19.80 5.79 3.72
CA ASP A 147 18.80 4.83 4.16
C ASP A 147 17.41 5.12 3.55
N VAL A 148 16.48 4.20 3.77
CA VAL A 148 15.08 4.39 3.37
C VAL A 148 14.39 5.38 4.30
N VAL A 149 13.81 6.42 3.72
CA VAL A 149 13.03 7.44 4.43
C VAL A 149 11.56 7.03 4.47
N THR A 150 10.93 7.21 5.63
CA THR A 150 9.50 6.94 5.82
C THR A 150 8.72 8.24 5.87
N PHE A 151 7.80 8.42 4.93
CA PHE A 151 6.87 9.54 4.86
C PHE A 151 5.51 9.13 5.42
N PRO A 152 5.11 9.63 6.60
CA PRO A 152 3.83 9.28 7.19
C PRO A 152 2.67 9.85 6.36
N LEU A 153 1.69 9.01 6.04
CA LEU A 153 0.50 9.38 5.29
C LEU A 153 -0.70 9.47 6.24
N LYS A 154 -1.58 10.45 5.99
CA LYS A 154 -2.82 10.60 6.77
C LYS A 154 -3.78 9.46 6.43
N GLN A 155 -3.82 8.45 7.31
CA GLN A 155 -4.64 7.24 7.14
C GLN A 155 -6.11 7.50 6.78
N VAL A 156 -6.69 8.60 7.25
CA VAL A 156 -8.08 8.99 6.93
C VAL A 156 -8.28 9.31 5.45
N LYS A 157 -7.26 9.85 4.78
CA LYS A 157 -7.29 10.13 3.34
C LYS A 157 -6.97 8.87 2.52
N TRP A 158 -6.10 8.02 3.05
CA TRP A 158 -5.54 6.85 2.38
C TRP A 158 -6.15 5.50 2.80
N SER A 159 -7.35 5.52 3.38
CA SER A 159 -8.19 4.33 3.55
C SER A 159 -8.85 3.95 2.22
N ASN A 160 -9.17 2.68 1.99
CA ASN A 160 -9.84 2.26 0.76
C ASN A 160 -9.07 2.67 -0.52
N THR A 161 -7.77 2.38 -0.55
CA THR A 161 -6.86 2.71 -1.66
C THR A 161 -6.65 1.47 -2.52
N ASP A 162 -6.95 1.58 -3.81
CA ASP A 162 -6.81 0.54 -4.83
C ASP A 162 -5.61 0.78 -5.73
N SER A 163 -5.23 2.04 -5.92
CA SER A 163 -4.01 2.44 -6.61
C SER A 163 -3.50 3.78 -6.05
N ILE A 164 -2.21 4.01 -6.25
CA ILE A 164 -1.55 5.28 -5.96
C ILE A 164 -0.76 5.73 -7.18
N THR A 165 -0.99 6.97 -7.62
CA THR A 165 -0.18 7.63 -8.65
C THR A 165 0.76 8.61 -7.97
N LEU A 166 2.05 8.49 -8.26
CA LEU A 166 3.09 9.40 -7.87
C LEU A 166 3.43 10.27 -9.09
N PHE A 167 3.39 11.58 -8.90
CA PHE A 167 3.85 12.55 -9.88
C PHE A 167 5.01 13.34 -9.32
N ILE A 168 6.18 13.17 -9.94
CA ILE A 168 7.38 13.94 -9.65
C ILE A 168 7.41 15.12 -10.61
N GLU A 169 7.37 16.33 -10.06
CA GLU A 169 7.28 17.58 -10.84
C GLU A 169 8.65 18.08 -11.32
N GLY A 170 9.72 17.67 -10.64
CA GLY A 170 11.08 18.02 -10.99
C GLY A 170 12.12 17.61 -9.95
N SER A 171 13.38 17.91 -10.24
CA SER A 171 14.54 17.59 -9.40
C SER A 171 15.15 18.83 -8.74
N ILE A 172 16.10 18.65 -7.81
CA ILE A 172 16.72 19.76 -7.06
C ILE A 172 17.65 20.58 -7.94
N GLY A 173 18.31 19.97 -8.93
CA GLY A 173 19.28 20.67 -9.75
C GLY A 173 19.74 19.95 -11.02
N ALA A 174 19.21 18.76 -11.31
CA ALA A 174 19.50 18.03 -12.54
C ALA A 174 18.36 18.16 -13.55
N ASP A 175 18.65 17.86 -14.82
CA ASP A 175 17.62 17.78 -15.86
C ASP A 175 16.84 16.45 -15.82
N VAL A 176 17.13 15.58 -14.83
CA VAL A 176 16.47 14.29 -14.61
C VAL A 176 16.19 14.08 -13.13
N SER A 177 15.12 13.34 -12.84
CA SER A 177 14.76 12.90 -11.50
C SER A 177 15.01 11.40 -11.36
N ALA A 178 15.44 10.96 -10.17
CA ALA A 178 15.69 9.55 -9.94
C ALA A 178 15.36 9.05 -8.52
N ILE A 179 14.94 7.79 -8.45
CA ILE A 179 14.54 7.10 -7.21
C ILE A 179 15.15 5.69 -7.20
N GLN A 180 15.73 5.26 -6.07
CA GLN A 180 16.35 3.93 -5.94
C GLN A 180 15.42 2.88 -5.32
N PHE A 181 14.52 3.30 -4.46
CA PHE A 181 13.57 2.41 -3.80
C PHE A 181 12.25 3.15 -3.59
N LEU A 182 11.16 2.45 -3.89
CA LEU A 182 9.81 2.86 -3.57
C LEU A 182 9.11 1.71 -2.84
N GLY A 183 8.40 2.03 -1.77
CA GLY A 183 7.65 1.05 -1.00
C GLY A 183 6.49 1.69 -0.24
N PHE A 184 5.61 0.84 0.28
CA PHE A 184 4.43 1.30 1.02
C PHE A 184 4.26 0.48 2.29
N LYS A 185 3.86 1.16 3.38
CA LYS A 185 3.41 0.51 4.60
C LYS A 185 1.92 0.71 4.79
N GLY A 186 1.25 -0.29 5.35
CA GLY A 186 -0.15 -0.22 5.70
C GLY A 186 -0.78 -1.59 5.92
N LYS A 187 -2.11 -1.64 5.83
CA LYS A 187 -2.87 -2.88 6.01
C LYS A 187 -3.68 -3.20 4.76
N ALA A 188 -3.47 -4.39 4.21
CA ALA A 188 -4.31 -4.93 3.16
C ALA A 188 -5.65 -5.38 3.74
N SER A 189 -6.75 -5.00 3.09
CA SER A 189 -8.03 -5.66 3.31
C SER A 189 -7.89 -7.07 2.72
N GLY A 190 -8.01 -8.12 3.53
CA GLY A 190 -7.74 -9.52 3.13
C GLY A 190 -8.64 -10.09 2.02
N TYR A 191 -9.40 -9.24 1.32
CA TYR A 191 -10.22 -9.59 0.17
C TYR A 191 -9.43 -9.33 -1.12
N SER A 192 -8.78 -10.37 -1.64
CA SER A 192 -8.16 -10.32 -2.97
C SER A 192 -9.23 -10.25 -4.05
N ARG A 193 -9.07 -9.35 -5.03
CA ARG A 193 -9.95 -9.23 -6.21
C ARG A 193 -9.72 -10.31 -7.27
N ALA A 194 -9.04 -11.40 -6.94
CA ALA A 194 -9.07 -12.59 -7.78
C ALA A 194 -10.50 -13.15 -7.74
N ALA A 195 -11.20 -13.13 -8.88
CA ALA A 195 -12.46 -13.83 -9.01
C ALA A 195 -12.27 -15.27 -8.54
N PRO A 196 -13.13 -15.81 -7.66
CA PRO A 196 -13.01 -17.21 -7.26
C PRO A 196 -13.08 -18.07 -8.52
N ALA A 197 -11.96 -18.70 -8.89
CA ALA A 197 -11.82 -19.53 -10.10
C ALA A 197 -12.71 -20.79 -10.08
N THR A 198 -13.35 -21.05 -8.94
CA THR A 198 -14.16 -22.24 -8.69
C THR A 198 -15.53 -21.81 -8.20
N ILE A 199 -16.36 -21.31 -9.12
CA ILE A 199 -17.81 -21.26 -8.89
C ILE A 199 -18.32 -22.68 -9.14
N VAL A 200 -18.30 -23.54 -8.11
CA VAL A 200 -18.99 -24.84 -8.20
C VAL A 200 -20.47 -24.56 -8.15
N TYR A 201 -21.12 -24.57 -9.31
CA TYR A 201 -22.58 -24.55 -9.39
C TYR A 201 -23.10 -25.98 -9.30
N GLU A 202 -22.99 -26.60 -8.13
CA GLU A 202 -23.69 -27.86 -7.86
C GLU A 202 -25.12 -27.57 -7.39
N SER A 203 -25.92 -27.07 -8.33
CA SER A 203 -27.37 -26.99 -8.20
C SER A 203 -28.00 -27.20 -9.57
N ALA A 204 -27.81 -28.39 -10.12
CA ALA A 204 -28.71 -28.92 -11.13
C ALA A 204 -29.87 -29.59 -10.38
N PRO A 205 -31.06 -28.96 -10.28
CA PRO A 205 -32.25 -29.67 -9.79
C PRO A 205 -32.54 -30.83 -10.75
N GLN A 206 -32.27 -32.07 -10.32
CA GLN A 206 -32.69 -33.25 -11.06
C GLN A 206 -34.20 -33.37 -10.98
N LEU A 207 -34.88 -33.10 -12.09
CA LEU A 207 -36.34 -33.19 -12.27
C LEU A 207 -36.89 -34.63 -12.23
N LYS A 208 -36.19 -35.58 -11.60
CA LYS A 208 -36.46 -37.02 -11.66
C LYS A 208 -36.71 -37.72 -10.32
N ASP A 209 -36.89 -36.98 -9.22
CA ASP A 209 -37.27 -37.58 -7.93
C ASP A 209 -38.44 -36.85 -7.26
N HIS A 210 -39.52 -36.64 -8.01
CA HIS A 210 -40.83 -36.45 -7.40
C HIS A 210 -41.64 -37.73 -7.66
N ALA A 211 -41.61 -38.66 -6.70
CA ALA A 211 -42.56 -39.77 -6.69
C ALA A 211 -43.98 -39.20 -6.59
N LYS A 212 -44.77 -39.36 -7.66
CA LYS A 212 -46.19 -39.04 -7.67
C LYS A 212 -46.89 -39.96 -6.66
N ILE A 213 -47.35 -39.38 -5.54
CA ILE A 213 -48.22 -40.07 -4.60
C ILE A 213 -49.53 -40.50 -5.32
N PRO A 214 -50.00 -41.75 -5.14
CA PRO A 214 -51.24 -42.21 -5.77
C PRO A 214 -52.44 -41.63 -5.02
N GLY A 215 -53.17 -40.73 -5.69
CA GLY A 215 -54.36 -40.09 -5.18
C GLY A 215 -55.15 -39.50 -6.35
N THR A 216 -55.85 -40.38 -7.07
CA THR A 216 -56.69 -40.03 -8.22
C THR A 216 -57.85 -39.14 -7.76
N GLU A 217 -57.78 -37.86 -8.09
CA GLU A 217 -58.90 -36.94 -7.96
C GLU A 217 -59.82 -37.11 -9.17
N ALA A 218 -61.11 -37.38 -8.92
CA ALA A 218 -62.25 -36.73 -9.57
C ALA A 218 -63.50 -37.62 -9.39
N ASN A 219 -64.17 -37.45 -8.25
CA ASN A 219 -65.56 -37.87 -8.10
C ASN A 219 -66.45 -36.63 -8.25
N THR A 220 -67.53 -36.83 -9.01
CA THR A 220 -68.80 -36.07 -9.03
C THR A 220 -68.78 -34.61 -9.47
N HIS A 221 -69.29 -34.35 -10.68
CA HIS A 221 -70.35 -33.35 -10.88
C HIS A 221 -71.28 -33.79 -12.03
N SER A 222 -72.49 -34.23 -11.66
CA SER A 222 -73.64 -34.46 -12.54
C SER A 222 -74.78 -33.57 -12.04
N PHE A 223 -75.16 -32.56 -12.83
CA PHE A 223 -76.40 -31.78 -12.82
C PHE A 223 -76.32 -30.92 -14.09
N GLY A 224 -77.26 -30.82 -15.03
CA GLY A 224 -78.64 -31.27 -15.20
C GLY A 224 -79.23 -30.43 -16.36
N GLN A 225 -80.32 -30.94 -16.97
CA GLN A 225 -81.09 -30.44 -18.14
C GLN A 225 -80.62 -30.97 -19.50
#